data_AF-A0A2E9BAV6-F1
#
_entry.id   AF-A0A2E9BAV6-F1
#
_cell.length_a   1.000
_cell.length_b   1.000
_cell.length_c   1.000
_cell.angle_alpha   90.00
_cell.angle_beta   90.00
_cell.angle_gamma   90.00
#
_symmetry.space_group_name_H-M   'P 1'
#
loop_
_entity.id
_entity.type
_entity.pdbx_description
1 polymer ?
#
loop_
_entity_poly.entity_id
_entity_poly.type
_entity_poly.pdbx_seq_one_letter_code
_entity_poly.pdbx_strand_id
1 'polypeptide(L)'
;MNDETYNNSLSNILHNTRGDISEIIEFDSHLIKENVPIEEIDESPNHSDNRSKIRKVAAIMAVLSIQNHSTETQSTIGRQMGSPWAQDHRLMALGLPGYSFSRSKRSTWR
;
A
#
# COMPACT_ATOMS: atom_id res chain seq x y z
N MET A 1 -37.87 -0.57 -15.87
CA MET A 1 -37.07 -1.10 -14.75
C MET A 1 -37.38 -0.22 -13.56
N ASN A 2 -37.75 -0.81 -12.42
CA ASN A 2 -38.25 -0.04 -11.28
C ASN A 2 -37.05 0.44 -10.46
N ASP A 3 -36.88 1.75 -10.34
CA ASP A 3 -35.75 2.37 -9.64
C ASP A 3 -35.69 1.98 -8.15
N GLU A 4 -36.84 1.68 -7.55
CA GLU A 4 -36.92 1.19 -6.17
C GLU A 4 -36.23 -0.16 -5.97
N THR A 5 -36.30 -1.06 -6.96
CA THR A 5 -35.67 -2.38 -6.88
C THR A 5 -34.14 -2.26 -6.99
N TYR A 6 -33.65 -1.31 -7.79
CA TYR A 6 -32.23 -1.01 -7.92
C TYR A 6 -31.66 -0.42 -6.62
N ASN A 7 -32.36 0.55 -6.03
CA ASN A 7 -31.94 1.17 -4.77
C ASN A 7 -31.92 0.17 -3.61
N ASN A 8 -32.91 -0.73 -3.57
CA ASN A 8 -32.99 -1.73 -2.51
C ASN A 8 -31.89 -2.81 -2.66
N SER A 9 -31.59 -3.22 -3.89
CA SER A 9 -30.46 -4.12 -4.19
C SER A 9 -29.12 -3.48 -3.81
N LEU A 10 -28.92 -2.20 -4.16
CA LEU A 10 -27.71 -1.46 -3.82
C LEU A 10 -27.53 -1.30 -2.31
N SER A 11 -28.62 -1.02 -1.57
CA SER A 11 -28.61 -0.93 -0.11
C SER A 11 -28.17 -2.25 0.54
N ASN A 12 -28.72 -3.37 0.08
CA ASN A 12 -28.35 -4.70 0.58
C ASN A 12 -26.87 -5.05 0.29
N ILE A 13 -26.35 -4.66 -0.87
CA ILE A 13 -24.93 -4.85 -1.21
C ILE A 13 -24.05 -4.01 -0.29
N LEU A 14 -24.40 -2.76 -0.03
CA LEU A 14 -23.63 -1.86 0.86
C LEU A 14 -23.64 -2.34 2.32
N HIS A 15 -24.75 -2.93 2.78
CA HIS A 15 -24.83 -3.50 4.12
C HIS A 15 -24.03 -4.80 4.26
N ASN A 16 -24.02 -5.68 3.25
CA ASN A 16 -23.28 -6.94 3.32
C ASN A 16 -21.77 -6.78 3.08
N THR A 17 -21.34 -5.72 2.39
CA THR A 17 -19.92 -5.47 2.09
C THR A 17 -19.20 -4.70 3.20
N ARG A 18 -19.94 -4.03 4.08
CA ARG A 18 -19.39 -3.39 5.27
C ARG A 18 -19.33 -4.46 6.36
N GLY A 19 -18.14 -5.05 6.56
CA GLY A 19 -17.89 -6.02 7.64
C GLY A 19 -18.30 -5.49 9.02
N ASP A 20 -18.40 -6.38 9.99
CA ASP A 20 -18.99 -6.08 11.30
C ASP A 20 -18.24 -4.92 11.98
N ILE A 21 -18.97 -3.91 12.44
CA ILE A 21 -18.38 -2.65 12.94
C ILE A 21 -17.49 -2.89 14.17
N SER A 22 -17.70 -4.02 14.87
CA SER A 22 -16.87 -4.51 15.96
C SER A 22 -15.43 -4.83 15.56
N GLU A 23 -15.16 -5.22 14.31
CA GLU A 23 -13.79 -5.49 13.82
C GLU A 23 -12.94 -4.21 13.76
N ILE A 24 -13.57 -3.04 13.52
CA ILE A 24 -12.88 -1.75 13.46
C ILE A 24 -12.39 -1.31 14.84
N ILE A 25 -13.16 -1.62 15.90
CA ILE A 25 -12.79 -1.30 17.29
C ILE A 25 -11.63 -2.18 17.76
N GLU A 26 -11.57 -3.44 17.28
CA GLU A 26 -10.46 -4.35 17.58
C GLU A 26 -9.14 -3.84 16.96
N PHE A 27 -9.18 -3.29 15.75
CA PHE A 27 -7.99 -2.77 15.05
C PHE A 27 -7.28 -1.63 15.81
N ASP A 28 -8.02 -0.68 16.39
CA ASP A 28 -7.42 0.42 17.17
C ASP A 28 -6.85 -0.03 18.53
N SER A 29 -7.40 -1.11 19.11
CA SER A 29 -6.98 -1.62 20.42
C SER A 29 -5.62 -2.35 20.39
N HIS A 30 -5.20 -2.83 19.22
CA HIS A 30 -3.92 -3.52 19.04
C HIS A 30 -2.72 -2.58 18.90
N LEU A 31 -2.93 -1.28 18.71
CA LEU A 31 -1.86 -0.29 18.58
C LEU A 31 -1.33 0.25 19.93
N ILE A 32 -1.93 -0.14 21.07
CA ILE A 32 -1.61 0.43 22.39
C ILE A 32 -0.91 -0.57 23.34
N LYS A 33 -0.58 -1.79 22.89
CA LYS A 33 0.12 -2.77 23.74
C LYS A 33 1.58 -3.00 23.33
N GLU A 34 2.42 -1.98 23.54
CA GLU A 34 3.86 -2.18 23.78
C GLU A 34 4.36 -1.19 24.85
N ASN A 35 3.97 -1.40 26.10
CA ASN A 35 4.84 -1.04 27.22
C ASN A 35 5.76 -2.23 27.46
N VAL A 36 6.82 -2.33 26.65
CA VAL A 36 7.93 -3.25 26.92
C VAL A 36 8.66 -2.72 28.15
N PRO A 37 8.76 -3.48 29.26
CA PRO A 37 9.60 -3.10 30.38
C PRO A 37 11.05 -2.98 29.88
N ILE A 38 11.65 -1.81 30.06
CA ILE A 38 13.09 -1.62 29.83
C ILE A 38 13.78 -2.38 30.96
N GLU A 39 14.16 -3.63 30.72
CA GLU A 39 15.05 -4.36 31.61
C GLU A 39 16.40 -3.62 31.66
N GLU A 40 16.80 -3.24 32.88
CA GLU A 40 18.12 -2.69 33.17
C GLU A 40 19.19 -3.70 32.74
N ILE A 41 19.97 -3.33 31.72
CA ILE A 41 21.12 -4.14 31.28
C ILE A 41 22.30 -3.77 32.17
N ASP A 42 22.64 -4.69 33.08
CA ASP A 42 23.80 -4.67 33.96
C ASP A 42 25.10 -4.21 33.25
N GLU A 43 25.83 -3.30 33.91
CA GLU A 43 27.12 -2.81 33.45
C GLU A 43 28.24 -3.84 33.65
N SER A 44 28.84 -4.33 32.55
CA SER A 44 30.17 -4.96 32.51
C SER A 44 30.78 -4.97 31.08
N PRO A 45 32.09 -5.17 30.88
CA PRO A 45 33.05 -4.16 30.45
C PRO A 45 33.40 -4.29 28.95
N ASN A 46 32.41 -4.20 28.05
CA ASN A 46 32.67 -4.10 26.58
C ASN A 46 31.61 -3.25 25.86
N HIS A 47 31.22 -2.15 26.51
CA HIS A 47 30.17 -1.27 26.03
C HIS A 47 30.55 -0.51 24.73
N SER A 48 31.85 -0.27 24.47
CA SER A 48 32.33 0.34 23.23
C SER A 48 32.05 -0.53 22.00
N ASP A 49 32.31 -1.84 22.14
CA ASP A 49 32.18 -2.79 21.03
C ASP A 49 30.71 -3.01 20.70
N ASN A 50 29.86 -3.09 21.73
CA ASN A 50 28.42 -3.19 21.57
C ASN A 50 27.83 -1.93 20.94
N ARG A 51 28.21 -0.72 21.40
CA ARG A 51 27.82 0.54 20.75
C ARG A 51 28.27 0.58 19.29
N SER A 52 29.48 0.10 18.98
CA SER A 52 29.98 0.05 17.59
C SER A 52 29.18 -0.93 16.71
N LYS A 53 28.82 -2.10 17.24
CA LYS A 53 28.00 -3.11 16.56
C LYS A 53 26.59 -2.56 16.32
N ILE A 54 25.97 -1.94 17.32
CA ILE A 54 24.65 -1.30 17.20
C ILE A 54 24.69 -0.20 16.13
N ARG A 55 25.72 0.66 16.13
CA ARG A 55 25.88 1.70 15.09
C ARG A 55 26.07 1.13 13.70
N LYS A 56 26.85 0.05 13.55
CA LYS A 56 27.04 -0.64 12.27
C LYS A 56 25.73 -1.23 11.75
N VAL A 57 24.98 -1.91 12.61
CA VAL A 57 23.66 -2.48 12.26
C VAL A 57 22.67 -1.37 11.90
N ALA A 58 22.60 -0.30 12.70
CA ALA A 58 21.74 0.85 12.42
C ALA A 58 22.09 1.53 11.08
N ALA A 59 23.38 1.67 10.76
CA ALA A 59 23.83 2.22 9.49
C ALA A 59 23.42 1.32 8.30
N ILE A 60 23.57 0.00 8.43
CA ILE A 60 23.15 -0.96 7.40
C ILE A 60 21.63 -0.89 7.19
N MET A 61 20.84 -0.88 8.27
CA MET A 61 19.38 -0.76 8.20
C MET A 61 18.93 0.56 7.57
N ALA A 62 19.60 1.68 7.88
CA ALA A 62 19.30 2.98 7.27
C ALA A 62 19.53 2.96 5.75
N VAL A 63 20.64 2.36 5.30
CA VAL A 63 20.93 2.22 3.86
C VAL A 63 19.87 1.35 3.16
N LEU A 64 19.50 0.21 3.76
CA LEU A 64 18.45 -0.67 3.21
C LEU A 64 17.08 0.03 3.16
N SER A 65 16.75 0.83 4.17
CA SER A 65 15.51 1.63 4.19
C SER A 65 15.50 2.64 3.04
N ILE A 66 16.59 3.36 2.81
CA ILE A 66 16.71 4.31 1.68
C ILE A 66 16.59 3.58 0.35
N GLN A 67 17.17 2.39 0.21
CA GLN A 67 17.07 1.56 -1.00
C GLN A 67 15.62 1.14 -1.28
N ASN A 68 14.87 0.73 -0.25
CA ASN A 68 13.47 0.32 -0.39
C ASN A 68 12.52 1.48 -0.72
N HIS A 69 12.84 2.71 -0.31
CA HIS A 69 12.04 3.90 -0.64
C HIS A 69 12.31 4.47 -2.04
N SER A 70 13.30 3.93 -2.78
CA SER A 70 13.66 4.43 -4.12
C SER A 70 12.61 4.17 -5.21
N THR A 71 11.58 3.35 -4.94
CA THR A 71 10.50 3.08 -5.90
C THR A 71 9.31 4.04 -5.80
N GLU A 72 9.14 4.74 -4.68
CA GLU A 72 8.04 5.67 -4.47
C GLU A 72 8.53 7.04 -3.97
N THR A 73 9.19 7.77 -4.86
CA THR A 73 9.34 9.23 -4.69
C THR A 73 7.94 9.85 -4.53
N GLN A 74 7.72 10.82 -3.63
CA GLN A 74 6.38 11.43 -3.46
C GLN A 74 5.75 11.97 -4.77
N SER A 75 6.56 12.25 -5.79
CA SER A 75 6.12 12.61 -7.14
C SER A 75 5.41 11.47 -7.89
N THR A 76 5.60 10.19 -7.52
CA THR A 76 4.96 9.02 -8.13
C THR A 76 3.61 8.69 -7.49
N ILE A 77 3.38 9.07 -6.24
CA ILE A 77 2.12 8.82 -5.50
C ILE A 77 0.93 9.49 -6.23
N GLY A 78 1.10 10.72 -6.74
CA GLY A 78 0.08 11.40 -7.55
C GLY A 78 0.05 11.01 -9.03
N ARG A 79 0.99 10.17 -9.48
CA ARG A 79 1.13 9.72 -10.88
C ARG A 79 0.85 8.24 -11.04
N GLN A 80 0.21 7.61 -10.06
CA GLN A 80 -0.31 6.26 -10.23
C GLN A 80 -1.40 6.31 -11.30
N MET A 81 -1.06 5.87 -12.52
CA MET A 81 -1.97 5.85 -13.67
C MET A 81 -3.15 4.87 -13.47
N GLY A 82 -3.18 4.13 -12.36
CA GLY A 82 -4.18 3.12 -12.04
C GLY A 82 -3.94 1.82 -12.80
N SER A 83 -4.90 0.89 -12.70
CA SER A 83 -4.84 -0.38 -13.44
C SER A 83 -4.81 -0.13 -14.95
N PRO A 84 -4.22 -1.06 -15.75
CA PRO A 84 -4.25 -0.96 -17.21
C PRO A 84 -5.67 -0.79 -17.77
N TRP A 85 -6.68 -1.38 -17.13
CA TRP A 85 -8.08 -1.22 -17.49
C TRP A 85 -8.61 0.20 -17.26
N ALA A 86 -8.30 0.80 -16.10
CA ALA A 86 -8.70 2.18 -15.81
C ALA A 86 -8.06 3.18 -16.80
N GLN A 87 -6.81 2.93 -17.19
CA GLN A 87 -6.12 3.72 -18.21
C GLN A 87 -6.79 3.59 -19.57
N ASP A 88 -7.14 2.37 -19.98
CA ASP A 88 -7.82 2.12 -21.26
C ASP A 88 -9.20 2.77 -21.30
N HIS A 89 -9.98 2.63 -20.22
CA HIS A 89 -11.28 3.30 -20.07
C HIS A 89 -11.16 4.83 -20.17
N ARG A 90 -10.12 5.42 -19.56
CA ARG A 90 -9.87 6.86 -19.66
C ARG A 90 -9.54 7.28 -21.10
N LEU A 91 -8.74 6.50 -21.82
CA LEU A 91 -8.44 6.76 -23.23
C LEU A 91 -9.70 6.66 -24.09
N MET A 92 -10.53 5.64 -23.86
CA MET A 92 -11.81 5.47 -24.57
C MET A 92 -12.76 6.65 -24.32
N ALA A 93 -12.85 7.15 -23.08
CA ALA A 93 -13.68 8.33 -22.76
C ALA A 93 -13.20 9.60 -23.46
N LEU A 94 -11.90 9.70 -23.76
CA LEU A 94 -11.31 10.80 -24.52
C LEU A 94 -11.40 10.59 -26.04
N GLY A 95 -11.96 9.48 -26.50
CA GLY A 95 -11.98 9.10 -27.92
C GLY A 95 -10.60 8.73 -28.48
N LEU A 96 -9.62 8.48 -27.61
CA LEU A 96 -8.28 8.04 -27.99
C LEU A 96 -8.25 6.51 -28.12
N PRO A 97 -7.47 5.97 -29.07
CA PRO A 97 -7.34 4.53 -29.18
C PRO A 97 -6.61 3.96 -27.97
N GLY A 98 -7.14 2.87 -27.42
CA GLY A 98 -6.61 2.16 -26.27
C GLY A 98 -5.23 1.53 -26.48
N TYR A 99 -4.63 1.03 -25.40
CA TYR A 99 -3.28 0.44 -25.43
C TYR A 99 -3.23 -0.81 -26.33
N SER A 100 -4.32 -1.59 -26.37
CA SER A 100 -4.47 -2.77 -27.22
C SER A 100 -4.32 -2.45 -28.70
N PHE A 101 -4.90 -1.33 -29.16
CA PHE A 101 -4.79 -0.86 -30.54
C PHE A 101 -3.37 -0.40 -30.89
N SER A 102 -2.67 0.24 -29.95
CA SER A 102 -1.26 0.60 -30.15
C SER A 102 -0.35 -0.63 -30.28
N ARG A 103 -0.68 -1.70 -29.55
CA ARG A 103 0.06 -2.97 -29.55
C ARG A 103 -0.21 -3.78 -30.82
N SER A 104 -1.44 -3.78 -31.32
CA SER A 104 -1.79 -4.47 -32.57
C SER A 104 -1.07 -3.88 -33.78
N LYS A 105 -0.86 -2.55 -33.83
CA LYS A 105 -0.06 -1.89 -34.88
C LYS A 105 1.39 -2.36 -34.95
N ARG A 106 1.94 -2.86 -33.84
CA ARG A 106 3.32 -3.35 -33.75
C ARG A 106 3.45 -4.86 -33.92
N SER A 107 2.34 -5.59 -33.95
CA SER A 107 2.37 -7.02 -34.24
C SER A 107 2.71 -7.20 -35.72
N THR A 108 3.92 -7.70 -36.01
CA THR A 108 4.37 -8.03 -37.36
C THR A 108 3.75 -9.32 -37.89
N TRP A 109 3.10 -10.09 -37.02
CA TRP A 109 2.41 -11.32 -37.39
C TRP A 109 0.93 -10.98 -37.60
N ARG A 110 0.54 -11.07 -38.87
CA ARG A 110 -0.84 -11.19 -39.33
C ARG A 110 -1.10 -12.65 -39.65
#